data_AF-U6DX95-F1
#
_entry.id   AF-U6DX95-F1
#
_cell.length_a   1.000
_cell.length_b   1.000
_cell.length_c   1.000
_cell.angle_alpha   90.00
_cell.angle_beta   90.00
_cell.angle_gamma   90.00
#
_symmetry.space_group_name_H-M   'P 1'
#
loop_
_entity.id
_entity.type
_entity.pdbx_description
1 polymer ?
#
loop_
_entity_poly.entity_id
_entity_poly.type
_entity_poly.pdbx_seq_one_letter_code
_entity_poly.pdbx_strand_id
1 'polypeptide(L)'
;MKGEAGRMQHSDKPKQEGHIWGSMRRTAFILGSGLLLLVAFWNSVTWHLQRFWGASGYFWQAQWERLLSTFEGKEWALYIIGATQVPVLLFWAFNGLLLVVDTTGKPNFISRYRIQVGKNEPVDAEKLRQSVRTVLFNQCVISLPMLVFLYPILKLWGDPCRRELPTFHWFLLELAIFTLIEEVLFYYSHRLLHHPAFYKKIHKKHHEWTAPIGVISLYAHPIEHVV
;
A
#
# COMPACT_ATOMS: atom_id res chain seq x y z
N MET A 1 -56.17 72.07 -5.15
CA MET A 1 -55.40 71.07 -5.92
C MET A 1 -54.12 70.74 -5.18
N LYS A 2 -53.93 69.45 -4.88
CA LYS A 2 -52.69 68.70 -4.60
C LYS A 2 -51.76 69.12 -3.43
N GLY A 3 -51.51 68.14 -2.58
CA GLY A 3 -50.36 68.08 -1.65
C GLY A 3 -50.46 66.87 -0.73
N GLU A 4 -50.17 65.68 -1.25
CA GLU A 4 -50.14 64.39 -0.55
C GLU A 4 -48.97 64.24 0.44
N ALA A 5 -49.22 63.38 1.44
CA ALA A 5 -48.35 62.56 2.28
C ALA A 5 -46.81 62.66 2.14
N GLY A 6 -46.15 62.78 3.30
CA GLY A 6 -44.69 62.62 3.44
C GLY A 6 -44.25 62.14 4.83
N ARG A 7 -44.59 60.89 5.15
CA ARG A 7 -43.92 59.92 6.05
C ARG A 7 -42.88 60.49 7.06
N MET A 8 -43.24 60.59 8.35
CA MET A 8 -42.26 60.69 9.44
C MET A 8 -41.54 59.34 9.62
N GLN A 9 -40.25 59.31 9.33
CA GLN A 9 -39.35 58.20 9.68
C GLN A 9 -39.15 58.18 11.20
N HIS A 10 -39.77 57.22 11.87
CA HIS A 10 -39.44 56.90 13.25
C HIS A 10 -38.00 56.36 13.29
N SER A 11 -37.15 56.95 14.14
CA SER A 11 -35.74 56.60 14.31
C SER A 11 -35.59 55.22 14.99
N ASP A 12 -35.47 54.15 14.20
CA ASP A 12 -35.16 52.79 14.64
C ASP A 12 -33.66 52.57 14.98
N LYS A 13 -32.82 53.60 14.81
CA LYS A 13 -31.36 53.54 14.94
C LYS A 13 -30.83 52.94 16.27
N PRO A 14 -31.28 53.36 17.46
CA PRO A 14 -30.67 52.88 18.71
C PRO A 14 -30.98 51.41 19.04
N LYS A 15 -32.14 50.88 18.61
CA LYS A 15 -32.48 49.45 18.75
C LYS A 15 -31.68 48.59 17.78
N GLN A 16 -31.44 49.08 16.57
CA GLN A 16 -30.69 48.39 15.53
C GLN A 16 -29.20 48.28 15.89
N GLU A 17 -28.60 49.35 16.42
CA GLU A 17 -27.20 49.37 16.88
C GLU A 17 -26.93 48.39 18.04
N GLY A 18 -27.82 48.32 19.03
CA GLY A 18 -27.71 47.36 20.14
C GLY A 18 -27.83 45.89 19.68
N HIS A 19 -28.68 45.63 18.69
CA HIS A 19 -28.82 44.30 18.08
C HIS A 19 -27.57 43.92 17.26
N ILE A 20 -27.02 44.85 16.49
CA ILE A 20 -25.79 44.65 15.71
C ILE A 20 -24.61 44.36 16.66
N TRP A 21 -24.45 45.15 17.72
CA TRP A 21 -23.39 44.94 18.72
C TRP A 21 -23.50 43.58 19.44
N GLY A 22 -24.73 43.20 19.84
CA GLY A 22 -24.99 41.89 20.44
C GLY A 22 -24.67 40.73 19.49
N SER A 23 -25.02 40.87 18.22
CA SER A 23 -24.69 39.91 17.16
C SER A 23 -23.19 39.80 16.94
N MET A 24 -22.48 40.93 16.81
CA MET A 24 -21.03 40.97 16.66
C MET A 24 -20.31 40.31 17.83
N ARG A 25 -20.75 40.55 19.08
CA ARG A 25 -20.16 39.93 20.27
C ARG A 25 -20.36 38.42 20.30
N ARG A 26 -21.55 37.93 19.91
CA ARG A 26 -21.83 36.48 19.82
C ARG A 26 -20.99 35.83 18.72
N THR A 27 -20.93 36.46 17.55
CA THR A 27 -20.10 35.98 16.43
C THR A 27 -18.62 35.94 16.81
N ALA A 28 -18.09 37.00 17.45
CA ALA A 28 -16.71 37.03 17.92
C ALA A 28 -16.44 35.94 18.97
N PHE A 29 -17.38 35.69 19.89
CA PHE A 29 -17.25 34.62 20.87
C PHE A 29 -17.27 33.22 20.23
N ILE A 30 -18.19 32.97 19.29
CA ILE A 30 -18.30 31.69 18.58
C ILE A 30 -17.05 31.43 17.73
N LEU A 31 -16.62 32.42 16.94
CA LEU A 31 -15.43 32.29 16.11
C LEU A 31 -14.16 32.17 16.94
N GLY A 32 -14.03 32.94 18.02
CA GLY A 32 -12.88 32.88 18.92
C GLY A 32 -12.78 31.55 19.67
N SER A 33 -13.88 31.08 20.24
CA SER A 33 -13.92 29.77 20.91
C SER A 33 -13.72 28.61 19.93
N GLY A 34 -14.31 28.68 18.74
CA GLY A 34 -14.10 27.71 17.66
C GLY A 34 -12.64 27.65 17.20
N LEU A 35 -11.98 28.79 17.04
CA LEU A 35 -10.56 28.85 16.68
C LEU A 35 -9.67 28.25 17.78
N LEU A 36 -9.93 28.58 19.06
CA LEU A 36 -9.17 28.02 20.18
C LEU A 36 -9.33 26.50 20.28
N LEU A 37 -10.55 25.99 20.10
CA LEU A 37 -10.81 24.55 20.06
C LEU A 37 -10.11 23.87 18.89
N LEU A 38 -10.15 24.48 17.70
CA LEU A 38 -9.45 23.96 16.52
C LEU A 38 -7.94 23.91 16.74
N VAL A 39 -7.35 24.97 17.29
CA VAL A 39 -5.91 25.03 17.61
C VAL A 39 -5.55 24.00 18.68
N ALA A 40 -6.32 23.89 19.76
CA ALA A 40 -6.09 22.90 20.81
C ALA A 40 -6.22 21.46 20.28
N PHE A 41 -7.22 21.20 19.44
CA PHE A 41 -7.39 19.92 18.76
C PHE A 41 -6.21 19.61 17.86
N TRP A 42 -5.79 20.56 17.01
CA TRP A 42 -4.69 20.34 16.08
C TRP A 42 -3.36 20.13 16.79
N ASN A 43 -3.07 20.89 17.84
CA ASN A 43 -1.90 20.68 18.69
C ASN A 43 -1.94 19.34 19.43
N SER A 44 -3.11 18.91 19.90
CA SER A 44 -3.25 17.61 20.56
C SER A 44 -3.02 16.47 19.57
N VAL A 45 -3.64 16.55 18.39
CA VAL A 45 -3.44 15.57 17.30
C VAL A 45 -1.97 15.52 16.94
N THR A 46 -1.33 16.65 16.59
CA THR A 46 0.09 16.67 16.21
C THR A 46 0.99 16.14 17.33
N TRP A 47 0.74 16.46 18.59
CA TRP A 47 1.50 15.93 19.71
C TRP A 47 1.38 14.41 19.86
N HIS A 48 0.15 13.87 19.86
CA HIS A 48 -0.08 12.43 19.98
C HIS A 48 0.54 11.67 18.80
N LEU A 49 0.39 12.23 17.61
CA LEU A 49 0.96 11.74 16.39
C LEU A 49 2.50 11.73 16.45
N GLN A 50 3.14 12.84 16.81
CA GLN A 50 4.60 12.91 16.99
C GLN A 50 5.09 11.92 18.05
N ARG A 51 4.35 11.77 19.17
CA ARG A 51 4.70 10.84 20.23
C ARG A 51 4.60 9.39 19.77
N PHE A 52 3.50 9.04 19.10
CA PHE A 52 3.29 7.70 18.56
C PHE A 52 4.33 7.37 17.49
N TRP A 53 4.57 8.27 16.54
CA TRP A 53 5.54 8.05 15.47
C TRP A 53 6.98 8.04 15.97
N GLY A 54 7.33 8.92 16.91
CA GLY A 54 8.64 8.89 17.56
C GLY A 54 8.87 7.58 18.30
N ALA A 55 7.92 7.16 19.14
CA ALA A 55 8.01 5.90 19.89
C ALA A 55 8.07 4.68 18.95
N SER A 56 7.26 4.67 17.90
CA SER A 56 7.29 3.65 16.85
C SER A 56 8.65 3.60 16.15
N GLY A 57 9.20 4.76 15.77
CA GLY A 57 10.52 4.86 15.16
C GLY A 57 11.63 4.28 16.03
N TYR A 58 11.68 4.67 17.32
CA TYR A 58 12.67 4.12 18.27
C TYR A 58 12.50 2.61 18.47
N PHE A 59 11.26 2.13 18.56
CA PHE A 59 10.97 0.71 18.69
C PHE A 59 11.52 -0.09 17.49
N TRP A 60 11.17 0.33 16.26
CA TRP A 60 11.62 -0.35 15.04
C TRP A 60 13.13 -0.26 14.85
N GLN A 61 13.73 0.91 15.14
CA GLN A 61 15.18 1.08 15.10
C GLN A 61 15.89 0.13 16.06
N ALA A 62 15.40 0.00 17.30
CA ALA A 62 15.97 -0.94 18.27
C ALA A 62 15.83 -2.41 17.83
N GLN A 63 14.69 -2.80 17.23
CA GLN A 63 14.52 -4.16 16.70
C GLN A 63 15.46 -4.42 15.52
N TRP A 64 15.62 -3.44 14.63
CA TRP A 64 16.49 -3.51 13.47
C TRP A 64 17.95 -3.62 13.88
N GLU A 65 18.41 -2.81 14.83
CA GLU A 65 19.79 -2.89 15.34
C GLU A 65 20.08 -4.22 16.03
N ARG A 66 19.12 -4.75 16.79
CA ARG A 66 19.26 -6.08 17.39
C ARG A 66 19.42 -7.15 16.31
N LEU A 67 18.62 -7.08 15.24
CA LEU A 67 18.73 -7.99 14.11
C LEU A 67 20.08 -7.84 13.41
N LEU A 68 20.50 -6.62 13.08
CA LEU A 68 21.78 -6.32 12.47
C LEU A 68 22.95 -6.87 13.30
N SER A 69 22.92 -6.69 14.62
CA SER A 69 23.97 -7.22 15.51
C SER A 69 24.09 -8.74 15.47
N THR A 70 23.01 -9.46 15.16
CA THR A 70 23.03 -10.92 14.99
C THR A 70 23.74 -11.34 13.68
N PHE A 71 23.81 -10.44 12.70
CA PHE A 71 24.36 -10.67 11.37
C PHE A 71 25.59 -9.80 11.07
N GLU A 72 26.27 -9.28 12.11
CA GLU A 72 27.44 -8.41 11.95
C GLU A 72 28.55 -9.13 11.12
N GLY A 73 29.03 -8.48 10.07
CA GLY A 73 29.97 -9.04 9.10
C GLY A 73 29.37 -10.05 8.10
N LYS A 74 28.05 -10.26 8.15
CA LYS A 74 27.29 -11.16 7.26
C LYS A 74 26.02 -10.48 6.74
N GLU A 75 26.09 -9.18 6.47
CA GLU A 75 24.97 -8.35 6.00
C GLU A 75 24.41 -8.86 4.67
N TRP A 76 25.25 -9.46 3.83
CA TRP A 76 24.83 -10.12 2.58
C TRP A 76 23.86 -11.27 2.85
N ALA A 77 24.08 -12.05 3.91
CA ALA A 77 23.22 -13.15 4.29
C ALA A 77 21.90 -12.62 4.86
N LEU A 78 21.97 -11.57 5.69
CA LEU A 78 20.77 -10.88 6.18
C LEU A 78 19.91 -10.35 5.03
N TYR A 79 20.53 -9.69 4.06
CA TYR A 79 19.83 -9.18 2.87
C TYR A 79 19.15 -10.31 2.10
N ILE A 80 19.89 -11.36 1.74
CA ILE A 80 19.35 -12.47 0.93
C ILE A 80 18.25 -13.20 1.70
N ILE A 81 18.44 -13.50 2.99
CA ILE A 81 17.41 -14.17 3.80
C ILE A 81 16.18 -13.27 3.93
N GLY A 82 16.34 -11.99 4.26
CA GLY A 82 15.23 -11.04 4.40
C GLY A 82 14.46 -10.85 3.09
N ALA A 83 15.17 -10.57 2.00
CA ALA A 83 14.61 -10.34 0.67
C ALA A 83 13.96 -11.59 0.06
N THR A 84 14.24 -12.79 0.59
CA THR A 84 13.63 -14.04 0.12
C THR A 84 12.48 -14.49 1.01
N GLN A 85 12.71 -14.55 2.32
CA GLN A 85 11.73 -15.12 3.25
C GLN A 85 10.53 -14.20 3.43
N VAL A 86 10.70 -12.88 3.50
CA VAL A 86 9.57 -11.97 3.70
C VAL A 86 8.56 -12.08 2.54
N PRO A 87 8.95 -11.95 1.26
CA PRO A 87 8.01 -12.12 0.15
C PRO A 87 7.43 -13.53 0.06
N VAL A 88 8.25 -14.58 0.25
CA VAL A 88 7.80 -15.99 0.19
C VAL A 88 6.74 -16.27 1.26
N LEU A 89 6.98 -15.85 2.50
CA LEU A 89 6.03 -16.06 3.60
C LEU A 89 4.72 -15.32 3.36
N LEU A 90 4.77 -14.04 2.96
CA LEU A 90 3.57 -13.28 2.66
C LEU A 90 2.80 -13.90 1.49
N PHE A 91 3.51 -14.26 0.41
CA PHE A 91 2.91 -14.91 -0.75
C PHE A 91 2.17 -16.19 -0.37
N TRP A 92 2.83 -17.13 0.30
CA TRP A 92 2.20 -18.42 0.65
C TRP A 92 1.15 -18.29 1.74
N ALA A 93 1.30 -17.37 2.69
CA ALA A 93 0.28 -17.12 3.71
C ALA A 93 -1.02 -16.58 3.10
N PHE A 94 -0.94 -15.49 2.32
CA PHE A 94 -2.14 -14.90 1.72
C PHE A 94 -2.75 -15.81 0.64
N ASN A 95 -1.93 -16.34 -0.26
CA ASN A 95 -2.44 -17.20 -1.32
C ASN A 95 -2.88 -18.57 -0.80
N GLY A 96 -2.31 -19.06 0.31
CA GLY A 96 -2.80 -20.26 0.99
C GLY A 96 -4.21 -20.08 1.53
N LEU A 97 -4.49 -18.93 2.17
CA LEU A 97 -5.84 -18.60 2.63
C LEU A 97 -6.84 -18.51 1.46
N LEU A 98 -6.45 -17.84 0.36
CA LEU A 98 -7.28 -17.76 -0.84
C LEU A 98 -7.49 -19.12 -1.50
N LEU A 99 -6.44 -19.95 -1.55
CA LEU A 99 -6.51 -21.29 -2.12
C LEU A 99 -7.47 -22.20 -1.36
N VAL A 100 -7.60 -22.05 -0.03
CA VAL A 100 -8.64 -22.74 0.75
C VAL A 100 -10.02 -22.36 0.24
N VAL A 101 -10.27 -21.07 -0.02
CA VAL A 101 -11.54 -20.61 -0.61
C VAL A 101 -11.72 -21.19 -2.00
N ASP A 102 -10.66 -21.19 -2.81
CA ASP A 102 -10.73 -21.63 -4.20
C ASP A 102 -11.01 -23.13 -4.34
N THR A 103 -10.47 -23.94 -3.43
CA THR A 103 -10.60 -25.40 -3.44
C THR A 103 -11.85 -25.90 -2.72
N THR A 104 -12.30 -25.21 -1.66
CA THR A 104 -13.44 -25.66 -0.84
C THR A 104 -14.75 -24.91 -1.11
N GLY A 105 -14.69 -23.75 -1.77
CA GLY A 105 -15.81 -22.84 -1.95
C GLY A 105 -16.25 -22.11 -0.67
N LYS A 106 -15.50 -22.23 0.43
CA LYS A 106 -15.83 -21.68 1.75
C LYS A 106 -14.73 -20.75 2.28
N PRO A 107 -15.06 -19.75 3.10
CA PRO A 107 -16.40 -19.42 3.59
C PRO A 107 -17.23 -18.59 2.58
N ASN A 108 -18.55 -18.72 2.65
CA ASN A 108 -19.50 -18.11 1.70
C ASN A 108 -19.43 -16.58 1.64
N PHE A 109 -18.98 -15.92 2.71
CA PHE A 109 -18.84 -14.47 2.69
C PHE A 109 -17.70 -13.99 1.78
N ILE A 110 -16.73 -14.85 1.44
CA ILE A 110 -15.67 -14.57 0.46
C ILE A 110 -16.10 -15.09 -0.92
N SER A 111 -16.51 -16.37 -1.01
CA SER A 111 -16.78 -17.00 -2.30
C SER A 111 -17.93 -16.35 -3.09
N ARG A 112 -18.86 -15.66 -2.42
CA ARG A 112 -19.91 -14.85 -3.07
C ARG A 112 -19.40 -13.70 -3.95
N TYR A 113 -18.16 -13.24 -3.76
CA TYR A 113 -17.56 -12.15 -4.54
C TYR A 113 -16.78 -12.66 -5.76
N ARG A 114 -16.79 -13.97 -6.04
CA ARG A 114 -16.11 -14.54 -7.19
C ARG A 114 -16.79 -14.07 -8.48
N ILE A 115 -15.98 -13.53 -9.40
CA ILE A 115 -16.46 -12.96 -10.67
C ILE A 115 -16.71 -14.05 -11.72
N GLN A 116 -15.82 -15.05 -11.80
CA GLN A 116 -15.85 -16.10 -12.82
C GLN A 116 -16.39 -17.41 -12.24
N VAL A 117 -17.71 -17.45 -12.00
CA VAL A 117 -18.40 -18.61 -11.41
C VAL A 117 -18.33 -19.83 -12.33
N GLY A 118 -18.07 -21.01 -11.78
CA GLY A 118 -18.05 -22.29 -12.51
C GLY A 118 -16.79 -22.53 -13.36
N LYS A 119 -15.83 -21.60 -13.40
CA LYS A 119 -14.53 -21.82 -14.05
C LYS A 119 -13.48 -22.25 -13.04
N ASN A 120 -12.76 -23.33 -13.35
CA ASN A 120 -11.76 -23.94 -12.45
C ASN A 120 -12.37 -24.29 -11.08
N GLU A 121 -13.65 -24.72 -11.07
CA GLU A 121 -14.39 -25.18 -9.89
C GLU A 121 -14.82 -26.65 -10.05
N PRO A 122 -14.34 -27.57 -9.20
CA PRO A 122 -13.23 -27.39 -8.26
C PRO A 122 -11.91 -27.17 -9.00
N VAL A 123 -10.92 -26.63 -8.28
CA VAL A 123 -9.57 -26.45 -8.84
C VAL A 123 -8.99 -27.82 -9.22
N ASP A 124 -8.52 -27.96 -10.45
CA ASP A 124 -7.84 -29.16 -10.92
C ASP A 124 -6.55 -29.38 -10.11
N ALA A 125 -6.49 -30.51 -9.40
CA ALA A 125 -5.39 -30.83 -8.49
C ALA A 125 -4.06 -31.07 -9.22
N GLU A 126 -4.08 -31.66 -10.43
CA GLU A 126 -2.87 -31.91 -11.21
C GLU A 126 -2.30 -30.59 -11.72
N LYS A 127 -3.17 -29.77 -12.31
CA LYS A 127 -2.80 -28.45 -12.82
C LYS A 127 -2.28 -27.56 -11.70
N LEU A 128 -2.94 -27.57 -10.53
CA LEU A 128 -2.50 -26.85 -9.35
C LEU A 128 -1.12 -27.33 -8.87
N ARG A 129 -0.91 -28.65 -8.80
CA ARG A 129 0.39 -29.22 -8.40
C ARG A 129 1.51 -28.81 -9.35
N GLN A 130 1.26 -28.80 -10.65
CA GLN A 130 2.20 -28.32 -11.65
C GLN A 130 2.50 -26.82 -11.47
N SER A 131 1.48 -26.00 -11.20
CA SER A 131 1.64 -24.58 -10.94
C SER A 131 2.44 -24.32 -9.67
N VAL A 132 2.14 -25.00 -8.56
CA VAL A 132 2.92 -24.91 -7.30
C VAL A 132 4.37 -25.28 -7.53
N ARG A 133 4.66 -26.37 -8.25
CA ARG A 133 6.05 -26.76 -8.59
C ARG A 133 6.77 -25.68 -9.40
N THR A 134 6.08 -25.06 -10.37
CA THR A 134 6.64 -23.95 -11.14
C THR A 134 6.91 -22.72 -10.27
N VAL A 135 5.97 -22.35 -9.39
CA VAL A 135 6.14 -21.21 -8.47
C VAL A 135 7.33 -21.43 -7.54
N LEU A 136 7.45 -22.62 -6.95
CA LEU A 136 8.59 -22.98 -6.12
C LEU A 136 9.91 -22.98 -6.91
N PHE A 137 9.90 -23.48 -8.14
CA PHE A 137 11.06 -23.40 -9.03
C PHE A 137 11.45 -21.94 -9.30
N ASN A 138 10.50 -21.08 -9.64
CA ASN A 138 10.74 -19.67 -9.90
C ASN A 138 11.29 -18.96 -8.64
N GLN A 139 10.70 -19.19 -7.47
CA GLN A 139 11.17 -18.62 -6.20
C GLN A 139 12.58 -19.11 -5.82
N CYS A 140 12.87 -20.41 -5.95
CA CYS A 140 14.13 -20.98 -5.48
C CYS A 140 15.26 -20.90 -6.51
N VAL A 141 14.97 -21.15 -7.78
CA VAL A 141 15.99 -21.30 -8.84
C VAL A 141 16.18 -20.01 -9.62
N ILE A 142 15.17 -19.14 -9.70
CA ILE A 142 15.27 -17.88 -10.44
C ILE A 142 15.48 -16.71 -9.48
N SER A 143 14.61 -16.51 -8.49
CA SER A 143 14.74 -15.37 -7.57
C SER A 143 15.98 -15.44 -6.67
N LEU A 144 16.40 -16.61 -6.18
CA LEU A 144 17.60 -16.69 -5.31
C LEU A 144 18.87 -16.24 -6.05
N PRO A 145 19.23 -16.80 -7.24
CA PRO A 145 20.40 -16.30 -7.96
C PRO A 145 20.25 -14.83 -8.35
N MET A 146 19.07 -14.38 -8.77
CA MET A 146 18.84 -12.96 -9.07
C MET A 146 19.21 -12.06 -7.89
N LEU A 147 18.80 -12.41 -6.67
CA LEU A 147 19.13 -11.63 -5.47
C LEU A 147 20.63 -11.68 -5.13
N VAL A 148 21.28 -12.82 -5.30
CA VAL A 148 22.73 -12.96 -5.12
C VAL A 148 23.49 -12.03 -6.08
N PHE A 149 23.10 -11.99 -7.36
CA PHE A 149 23.71 -11.12 -8.37
C PHE A 149 23.34 -9.64 -8.17
N LEU A 150 22.14 -9.35 -7.69
CA LEU A 150 21.67 -7.98 -7.46
C LEU A 150 22.35 -7.33 -6.25
N TYR A 151 22.67 -8.10 -5.20
CA TYR A 151 23.30 -7.56 -3.98
C TYR A 151 24.56 -6.71 -4.21
N PRO A 152 25.60 -7.18 -4.95
CA PRO A 152 26.78 -6.35 -5.21
C PRO A 152 26.45 -5.10 -6.04
N ILE A 153 25.46 -5.17 -6.94
CA ILE A 153 25.01 -4.00 -7.72
C ILE A 153 24.41 -2.97 -6.76
N LEU A 154 23.51 -3.37 -5.86
CA LEU A 154 22.91 -2.47 -4.88
C LEU A 154 23.95 -1.83 -3.96
N LYS A 155 24.99 -2.59 -3.56
CA LYS A 155 26.13 -2.09 -2.79
C LYS A 155 26.89 -0.93 -3.48
N LEU A 156 26.82 -0.81 -4.81
CA LEU A 156 27.41 0.33 -5.53
C LEU A 156 26.62 1.63 -5.32
N TRP A 157 25.33 1.54 -4.99
CA TRP A 157 24.42 2.68 -4.84
C TRP A 157 24.22 3.08 -3.37
N GLY A 158 24.46 2.15 -2.44
CA GLY A 158 24.36 2.38 -1.01
C GLY A 158 24.38 1.08 -0.23
N ASP A 159 24.22 1.13 1.08
CA ASP A 159 24.14 -0.07 1.92
C ASP A 159 22.70 -0.61 1.99
N PRO A 160 22.39 -1.80 1.44
CA PRO A 160 21.04 -2.37 1.50
C PRO A 160 20.60 -2.68 2.94
N CYS A 161 21.56 -2.90 3.84
CA CYS A 161 21.32 -3.17 5.25
C CYS A 161 21.76 -2.01 6.13
N ARG A 162 21.61 -0.77 5.65
CA ARG A 162 21.98 0.44 6.39
C ARG A 162 21.44 0.41 7.82
N ARG A 163 22.25 0.89 8.76
CA ARG A 163 21.93 0.85 10.19
C ARG A 163 20.74 1.71 10.56
N GLU A 164 20.64 2.90 9.97
CA GLU A 164 19.57 3.85 10.25
C GLU A 164 18.35 3.60 9.36
N LEU A 165 17.20 3.32 9.98
CA LEU A 165 15.94 3.22 9.27
C LEU A 165 15.49 4.60 8.75
N PRO A 166 14.79 4.66 7.61
CA PRO A 166 14.20 5.90 7.15
C PRO A 166 13.18 6.40 8.18
N THR A 167 12.99 7.72 8.24
CA THR A 167 11.85 8.27 8.99
C THR A 167 10.55 7.72 8.43
N PHE A 168 9.51 7.61 9.27
CA PHE A 168 8.23 7.04 8.84
C PHE A 168 7.63 7.75 7.61
N HIS A 169 7.72 9.08 7.54
CA HIS A 169 7.24 9.84 6.39
C HIS A 169 8.04 9.57 5.12
N TRP A 170 9.36 9.41 5.25
CA TRP A 170 10.22 9.05 4.12
C TRP A 170 9.92 7.64 3.62
N PHE A 171 9.70 6.68 4.53
CA PHE A 171 9.23 5.34 4.17
C PHE A 171 7.92 5.38 3.39
N LEU A 172 6.93 6.17 3.82
CA LEU A 172 5.66 6.32 3.09
C LEU A 172 5.84 6.95 1.71
N LEU A 173 6.75 7.92 1.58
CA LEU A 173 7.08 8.53 0.29
C LEU A 173 7.75 7.53 -0.65
N GLU A 174 8.76 6.79 -0.16
CA GLU A 174 9.43 5.73 -0.92
C GLU A 174 8.43 4.67 -1.37
N LEU A 175 7.54 4.22 -0.47
CA LEU A 175 6.50 3.25 -0.80
C LEU A 175 5.58 3.78 -1.91
N ALA A 176 5.09 5.02 -1.80
CA ALA A 176 4.23 5.60 -2.82
C ALA A 176 4.94 5.73 -4.18
N ILE A 177 6.18 6.20 -4.20
CA ILE A 177 6.98 6.32 -5.43
C ILE A 177 7.24 4.94 -6.04
N PHE A 178 7.65 3.95 -5.24
CA PHE A 178 7.91 2.61 -5.74
C PHE A 178 6.65 1.94 -6.28
N THR A 179 5.49 2.11 -5.64
CA THR A 179 4.21 1.61 -6.17
C THR A 179 3.86 2.26 -7.51
N LEU A 180 4.07 3.57 -7.67
CA LEU A 180 3.82 4.24 -8.96
C LEU A 180 4.78 3.77 -10.06
N ILE A 181 6.06 3.58 -9.73
CA ILE A 181 7.05 3.05 -10.67
C ILE A 181 6.69 1.61 -11.05
N GLU A 182 6.33 0.78 -10.07
CA GLU A 182 5.94 -0.62 -10.29
C GLU A 182 4.71 -0.72 -11.20
N GLU A 183 3.67 0.09 -10.97
CA GLU A 183 2.48 0.14 -11.83
C GLU A 183 2.85 0.46 -13.30
N VAL A 184 3.72 1.47 -13.51
CA VAL A 184 4.16 1.86 -14.86
C VAL A 184 4.99 0.74 -15.50
N LEU A 185 6.00 0.23 -14.81
CA LEU A 185 6.89 -0.81 -15.33
C LEU A 185 6.13 -2.10 -15.61
N PHE A 186 5.24 -2.52 -14.70
CA PHE A 186 4.40 -3.69 -14.85
C PHE A 186 3.48 -3.56 -16.07
N TYR A 187 2.79 -2.42 -16.23
CA TYR A 187 1.91 -2.22 -17.38
C TYR A 187 2.64 -2.34 -18.72
N TYR A 188 3.77 -1.65 -18.89
CA TYR A 188 4.50 -1.65 -20.16
C TYR A 188 5.21 -2.98 -20.42
N SER A 189 5.77 -3.62 -19.39
CA SER A 189 6.38 -4.94 -19.53
C SER A 189 5.35 -6.01 -19.88
N HIS A 190 4.20 -6.02 -19.20
CA HIS A 190 3.10 -6.92 -19.48
C HIS A 190 2.55 -6.70 -20.91
N ARG A 191 2.36 -5.45 -21.32
CA ARG A 191 1.97 -5.12 -22.70
C ARG A 191 2.99 -5.60 -23.73
N LEU A 192 4.28 -5.46 -23.44
CA LEU A 192 5.35 -5.96 -24.30
C LEU A 192 5.31 -7.50 -24.39
N LEU A 193 5.13 -8.20 -23.27
CA LEU A 193 5.04 -9.65 -23.23
C LEU A 193 3.83 -10.21 -24.00
N HIS A 194 2.76 -9.41 -24.12
CA HIS A 194 1.62 -9.72 -25.00
C HIS A 194 1.89 -9.54 -26.50
N HIS A 195 3.00 -8.92 -26.90
CA HIS A 195 3.36 -8.82 -28.31
C HIS A 195 3.55 -10.23 -28.91
N PRO A 196 3.10 -10.52 -30.16
CA PRO A 196 3.10 -11.88 -30.72
C PRO A 196 4.45 -12.61 -30.69
N ALA A 197 5.55 -11.87 -30.76
CA ALA A 197 6.92 -12.41 -30.69
C ALA A 197 7.25 -13.03 -29.32
N PHE A 198 6.75 -12.43 -28.23
CA PHE A 198 7.01 -12.86 -26.86
C PHE A 198 5.89 -13.73 -26.31
N TYR A 199 4.63 -13.43 -26.66
CA TYR A 199 3.46 -14.10 -26.11
C TYR A 199 3.56 -15.62 -26.26
N LYS A 200 3.74 -16.10 -27.50
CA LYS A 200 3.75 -17.55 -27.78
C LYS A 200 4.85 -18.31 -27.05
N LYS A 201 5.98 -17.66 -26.75
CA LYS A 201 7.19 -18.29 -26.21
C LYS A 201 7.32 -18.14 -24.70
N ILE A 202 6.84 -17.03 -24.15
CA ILE A 202 7.10 -16.61 -22.77
C ILE A 202 5.78 -16.49 -22.02
N HIS A 203 4.91 -15.57 -22.45
CA HIS A 203 3.73 -15.16 -21.68
C HIS A 203 2.53 -16.11 -21.76
N LYS A 204 2.47 -16.99 -22.78
CA LYS A 204 1.37 -17.94 -22.96
C LYS A 204 1.18 -18.85 -21.73
N LYS A 205 2.28 -19.23 -21.07
CA LYS A 205 2.25 -20.07 -19.86
C LYS A 205 1.44 -19.41 -18.74
N HIS A 206 1.67 -18.13 -18.48
CA HIS A 206 0.92 -17.37 -17.47
C HIS A 206 -0.58 -17.35 -17.76
N HIS A 207 -0.96 -17.27 -19.05
CA HIS A 207 -2.35 -17.27 -19.51
C HIS A 207 -3.00 -18.65 -19.63
N GLU A 208 -2.35 -19.75 -19.21
CA GLU A 208 -2.97 -21.08 -19.20
C GLU A 208 -4.14 -21.20 -18.20
N TRP A 209 -4.20 -20.30 -17.22
CA TRP A 209 -5.28 -20.18 -16.26
C TRP A 209 -6.25 -19.07 -16.65
N THR A 210 -7.31 -19.45 -17.37
CA THR A 210 -8.35 -18.50 -17.82
C THR A 210 -9.18 -17.89 -16.68
N ALA A 211 -9.22 -18.58 -15.53
CA ALA A 211 -9.72 -18.06 -14.26
C ALA A 211 -8.59 -18.20 -13.22
N PRO A 212 -7.76 -17.15 -13.03
CA PRO A 212 -6.60 -17.25 -12.15
C PRO A 212 -7.02 -17.31 -10.68
N ILE A 213 -6.29 -18.11 -9.93
CA ILE A 213 -6.32 -18.17 -8.46
C ILE A 213 -5.02 -17.56 -7.93
N GLY A 214 -4.99 -17.17 -6.65
CA GLY A 214 -3.90 -16.34 -6.12
C GLY A 214 -2.48 -16.88 -6.37
N VAL A 215 -2.27 -18.19 -6.22
CA VAL A 215 -0.97 -18.86 -6.44
C VAL A 215 -0.44 -18.71 -7.88
N ILE A 216 -1.33 -18.46 -8.85
CA ILE A 216 -0.97 -18.36 -10.27
C ILE A 216 -0.29 -17.03 -10.62
N SER A 217 -0.30 -16.03 -9.73
CA SER A 217 0.42 -14.78 -9.96
C SER A 217 1.93 -14.96 -10.18
N LEU A 218 2.53 -16.03 -9.63
CA LEU A 218 3.93 -16.42 -9.89
C LEU A 218 4.07 -17.65 -10.81
N TYR A 219 2.96 -18.15 -11.37
CA TYR A 219 2.98 -19.20 -12.39
C TYR A 219 3.33 -18.58 -13.74
N ALA A 220 4.63 -18.49 -14.01
CA ALA A 220 5.15 -17.82 -15.20
C ALA A 220 6.32 -18.58 -15.82
N HIS A 221 6.66 -18.21 -17.06
CA HIS A 221 7.92 -18.63 -17.67
C HIS A 221 9.11 -17.98 -16.93
N PRO A 222 10.29 -18.62 -16.79
CA PRO A 222 11.42 -18.04 -16.06
C PRO A 222 11.83 -16.64 -16.51
N ILE A 223 11.80 -16.36 -17.81
CA ILE A 223 12.09 -15.02 -18.35
C ILE A 223 11.02 -14.01 -17.94
N GLU A 224 9.75 -14.39 -17.93
CA GLU A 224 8.68 -13.52 -17.45
C GLU A 224 8.78 -13.29 -15.94
N HIS A 225 9.22 -14.28 -15.17
CA HIS A 225 9.46 -14.13 -13.74
C HIS A 225 10.61 -13.17 -13.39
N VAL A 226 11.54 -12.95 -14.33
CA VAL A 226 12.65 -11.99 -14.17
C VAL A 226 12.19 -10.55 -14.45
N VAL A 227 11.21 -10.39 -15.35
CA VAL A 227 10.68 -9.10 -15.81
C VAL A 227 9.70 -8.53 -14.78
#